data_AF-A0A256H9A3-F1
#
_entry.id   AF-A0A256H9A3-F1
#
_cell.length_a   1.000
_cell.length_b   1.000
_cell.length_c   1.000
_cell.angle_alpha   90.00
_cell.angle_beta   90.00
_cell.angle_gamma   90.00
#
_symmetry.space_group_name_H-M   'P 1'
#
loop_
_entity.id
_entity.type
_entity.pdbx_description
1 polymer ?
#
loop_
_entity_poly.entity_id
_entity_poly.type
_entity_poly.pdbx_seq_one_letter_code
_entity_poly.pdbx_strand_id
1 'polypeptide(L)'
;MLLTAAMVLLLIALVTQSDVWGGFGMVVYLIGVGVAVIGWGLGAVSTVLPVASGWDSVVLLLVTWPVGIPVWQSLVIATILFFAAVAIVDTESSTSTDTADSESPGADSVRVPNVEELPGIGEQKATALRAAGYEDANDILAASKAELTDVDGIGTALAARLIVSVEDRYVENSTSDSTQQDASGSTNGAALSDDAASPDGVDTVTTEQYTDREKARLVAGLEATCDRIETLVETGAVAEANVRLPAARAAVRETRDALTTLSSDRDLRLRVNDVEDRLDTVPTEAEAQYHEVVADGDAHVTTAQEAVETGDIETGLEACENAHAVYRSARQIGQTANEQWFTEEQAALDGRIASVESLTDRLEHEREVQQAEKKVDTLTQRVSSLKETSELREAEDIMQSIVEDGNNALARLPDDVTAPELERRVMHLREQVTEFEAVAEHLAAQSASAPSHTSSEPGTKTASSTGEETGDTVDSPATVTDNPGDKGSAASERPSDPAGDPEESRSVVRTADGIDETPQHTAPVVLRIREQLTEDGRRHVFRAETSDGDTVQLDVWNRHVSEFDWEPGAWYAFEKVRGQRWTVNGESGVTVSTTPDVTVTPRDSAPDADVTTV
;
A
#
# COMPACT_ATOMS: atom_id res chain seq x y z
N MET A 1 12.31 -6.21 38.47
CA MET A 1 11.40 -7.27 38.00
C MET A 1 10.17 -7.49 38.88
N LEU A 2 10.29 -7.76 40.19
CA LEU A 2 9.11 -7.87 41.07
C LEU A 2 8.33 -6.54 41.23
N LEU A 3 9.05 -5.42 41.30
CA LEU A 3 8.43 -4.09 41.40
C LEU A 3 7.70 -3.68 40.11
N THR A 4 8.29 -4.02 38.95
CA THR A 4 7.71 -3.75 37.64
C THR A 4 6.49 -4.63 37.37
N ALA A 5 6.52 -5.90 37.77
CA ALA A 5 5.35 -6.78 37.68
C ALA A 5 4.20 -6.31 38.59
N ALA A 6 4.50 -5.85 39.81
CA ALA A 6 3.50 -5.30 40.71
C ALA A 6 2.87 -4.00 40.18
N MET A 7 3.66 -3.16 39.52
CA MET A 7 3.18 -1.90 38.93
C MET A 7 2.28 -2.13 37.71
N VAL A 8 2.60 -3.14 36.88
CA VAL A 8 1.77 -3.54 35.73
C VAL A 8 0.44 -4.15 36.19
N LEU A 9 0.46 -5.01 37.21
CA LEU A 9 -0.78 -5.56 37.79
C LEU A 9 -1.67 -4.51 38.43
N LEU A 10 -1.08 -3.49 39.07
CA LEU A 10 -1.82 -2.36 39.62
C LEU A 10 -2.48 -1.52 38.51
N LEU A 11 -1.77 -1.28 37.41
CA LEU A 11 -2.28 -0.57 36.24
C LEU A 11 -3.44 -1.32 35.58
N ILE A 12 -3.32 -2.64 35.42
CA ILE A 12 -4.39 -3.48 34.86
C ILE A 12 -5.63 -3.47 35.77
N ALA A 13 -5.44 -3.58 37.09
CA ALA A 13 -6.55 -3.52 38.05
C ALA A 13 -7.28 -2.16 38.03
N LEU A 14 -6.54 -1.06 37.87
CA LEU A 14 -7.09 0.29 37.75
C LEU A 14 -7.87 0.50 36.44
N VAL A 15 -7.44 -0.13 35.35
CA VAL A 15 -8.14 -0.08 34.06
C VAL A 15 -9.42 -0.91 34.09
N THR A 16 -9.44 -2.07 34.76
CA THR A 16 -10.66 -2.90 34.84
C THR A 16 -11.79 -2.34 35.73
N GLN A 17 -11.52 -1.31 36.55
CA GLN A 17 -12.56 -0.67 37.38
C GLN A 17 -13.20 0.57 36.72
N SER A 18 -12.86 0.92 35.49
CA SER A 18 -13.22 2.21 34.87
C SER A 18 -14.67 2.35 34.39
N ASP A 19 -15.49 1.30 34.39
CA ASP A 19 -16.86 1.35 33.85
C ASP A 19 -17.87 2.13 34.73
N VAL A 20 -17.45 2.66 35.89
CA VAL A 20 -18.38 3.22 36.89
C VAL A 20 -18.30 4.75 37.03
N TRP A 21 -17.31 5.45 36.46
CA TRP A 21 -17.12 6.90 36.73
C TRP A 21 -16.94 7.75 35.47
N GLY A 22 -17.85 8.71 35.26
CA GLY A 22 -17.87 9.61 34.10
C GLY A 22 -16.56 10.37 33.86
N GLY A 23 -16.14 10.41 32.58
CA GLY A 23 -14.78 10.64 32.10
C GLY A 23 -14.07 11.96 32.44
N PHE A 24 -14.70 12.91 33.15
CA PHE A 24 -14.02 14.17 33.51
C PHE A 24 -13.30 14.10 34.87
N GLY A 25 -13.82 13.32 35.82
CA GLY A 25 -13.19 13.15 37.14
C GLY A 25 -11.92 12.32 37.10
N MET A 26 -11.85 11.35 36.18
CA MET A 26 -10.74 10.41 36.04
C MET A 26 -9.47 11.09 35.51
N VAL A 27 -9.60 12.03 34.56
CA VAL A 27 -8.45 12.76 34.01
C VAL A 27 -7.79 13.61 35.09
N VAL A 28 -8.57 14.32 35.91
CA VAL A 28 -8.04 15.14 37.01
C VAL A 28 -7.41 14.27 38.10
N TYR A 29 -8.00 13.10 38.41
CA TYR A 29 -7.47 12.17 39.38
C TYR A 29 -6.15 11.52 38.92
N LEU A 30 -6.07 11.06 37.67
CA LEU A 30 -4.86 10.47 37.10
C LEU A 30 -3.72 11.48 36.99
N ILE A 31 -4.00 12.73 36.64
CA ILE A 31 -3.00 13.80 36.66
C ILE A 31 -2.51 14.06 38.09
N GLY A 32 -3.41 14.11 39.08
CA GLY A 32 -3.05 14.28 40.49
C GLY A 32 -2.18 13.16 41.04
N VAL A 33 -2.51 11.90 40.71
CA VAL A 33 -1.72 10.73 41.13
C VAL A 33 -0.37 10.68 40.41
N GLY A 34 -0.32 11.01 39.12
CA GLY A 34 0.94 11.09 38.35
C GLY A 34 1.93 12.09 38.94
N VAL A 35 1.45 13.29 39.30
CA VAL A 35 2.30 14.33 39.94
C VAL A 35 2.79 13.88 41.32
N ALA A 36 1.95 13.20 42.11
CA ALA A 36 2.36 12.70 43.42
C ALA A 36 3.40 11.58 43.34
N VAL A 37 3.27 10.65 42.39
CA VAL A 37 4.20 9.53 42.19
C VAL A 37 5.55 10.03 41.67
N ILE A 38 5.56 11.00 40.74
CA ILE A 38 6.80 11.61 40.23
C ILE A 38 7.51 12.40 41.35
N GLY A 39 6.76 13.11 42.19
CA GLY A 39 7.31 13.82 43.36
C GLY A 39 7.95 12.87 44.39
N TRP A 40 7.34 11.70 44.64
CA TRP A 40 7.90 10.68 45.52
C TRP A 40 9.11 9.96 44.91
N GLY A 41 9.10 9.72 43.60
CA GLY A 41 10.23 9.13 42.88
C GLY A 41 11.47 10.02 42.88
N LEU A 42 11.31 11.33 42.62
CA LEU A 42 12.42 12.29 42.60
C LEU A 42 13.03 12.51 44.00
N GLY A 43 12.22 12.47 45.06
CA GLY A 43 12.72 12.52 46.45
C GLY A 43 13.56 11.31 46.86
N ALA A 44 13.29 10.12 46.28
CA ALA A 44 14.09 8.93 46.52
C ALA A 44 15.41 8.94 45.74
N VAL A 45 15.40 9.43 44.49
CA VAL A 45 16.60 9.51 43.63
C VAL A 45 17.62 10.53 44.16
N SER A 46 17.19 11.62 44.80
CA SER A 46 18.11 12.62 45.36
C SER A 46 18.94 12.13 46.56
N THR A 47 18.64 10.95 47.13
CA THR A 47 19.37 10.39 48.28
C THR A 47 20.45 9.39 47.89
N VAL A 48 20.49 8.93 46.63
CA VAL A 48 21.35 7.81 46.22
C VAL A 48 22.55 8.24 45.35
N LEU A 49 22.57 9.47 44.82
CA LEU A 49 23.64 9.97 43.97
C LEU A 49 24.23 11.28 44.50
N PRO A 50 25.40 11.28 45.16
CA PRO A 50 26.24 12.47 45.24
C PRO A 50 27.05 12.60 43.95
N VAL A 51 27.28 13.83 43.47
CA VAL A 51 28.00 14.25 42.23
C VAL A 51 27.04 14.36 41.02
N ALA A 52 26.88 15.48 40.30
CA ALA A 52 27.76 16.61 40.03
C ALA A 52 27.08 17.99 40.21
N SER A 53 27.83 18.92 40.81
CA SER A 53 27.49 20.33 40.94
C SER A 53 27.45 21.01 39.56
N GLY A 54 26.25 21.27 39.05
CA GLY A 54 26.05 21.99 37.79
C GLY A 54 24.58 22.08 37.37
N TRP A 55 23.73 21.18 37.88
CA TRP A 55 22.31 21.12 37.53
C TRP A 55 21.41 21.98 38.42
N ASP A 56 21.87 22.40 39.61
CA ASP A 56 21.08 23.21 40.53
C ASP A 56 20.60 24.52 39.89
N SER A 57 21.36 25.10 38.96
CA SER A 57 20.95 26.33 38.27
C SER A 57 19.89 26.11 37.19
N VAL A 58 19.84 24.94 36.54
CA VAL A 58 18.85 24.61 35.50
C VAL A 58 17.51 24.21 36.14
N VAL A 59 17.57 23.46 37.24
CA VAL A 59 16.38 23.02 37.98
C VAL A 59 15.74 24.20 38.73
N LEU A 60 16.51 25.13 39.30
CA LEU A 60 15.93 26.35 39.90
C LEU A 60 15.29 27.28 38.85
N LEU A 61 15.79 27.30 37.62
CA LEU A 61 15.26 28.14 36.54
C LEU A 61 13.91 27.63 36.03
N LEU A 62 13.67 26.31 36.07
CA LEU A 62 12.39 25.69 35.70
C LEU A 62 11.31 25.83 36.80
N VAL A 63 11.70 25.92 38.08
CA VAL A 63 10.74 25.94 39.20
C VAL A 63 10.35 27.38 39.62
N THR A 64 11.08 28.42 39.19
CA THR A 64 10.85 29.80 39.64
C THR A 64 10.29 30.78 38.59
N TRP A 65 9.90 30.32 37.40
CA TRP A 65 9.24 31.20 36.43
C TRP A 65 7.72 31.24 36.62
N PRO A 66 7.14 32.38 37.03
CA PRO A 66 5.71 32.59 36.92
C PRO A 66 5.36 33.09 35.50
N VAL A 67 4.14 32.78 35.07
CA VAL A 67 3.39 33.38 33.95
C VAL A 67 3.46 32.65 32.60
N GLY A 68 2.37 31.93 32.30
CA GLY A 68 1.69 32.09 31.00
C GLY A 68 1.86 31.01 29.94
N ILE A 69 2.70 29.98 30.14
CA ILE A 69 2.86 28.91 29.15
C ILE A 69 1.83 27.80 29.40
N PRO A 70 0.93 27.49 28.45
CA PRO A 70 -0.06 26.43 28.60
C PRO A 70 0.65 25.07 28.70
N VAL A 71 0.16 24.22 29.61
CA VAL A 71 0.80 22.95 30.06
C VAL A 71 1.33 22.06 28.93
N TRP A 72 0.65 22.02 27.79
CA TRP A 72 1.08 21.22 26.64
C TRP A 72 2.41 21.69 26.02
N GLN A 73 2.71 23.00 26.01
CA GLN A 73 3.98 23.52 25.50
C GLN A 73 5.17 23.12 26.39
N SER A 74 4.99 23.07 27.71
CA SER A 74 6.01 22.56 28.62
C SER A 74 6.30 21.08 28.39
N LEU A 75 5.27 20.30 28.01
CA LEU A 75 5.40 18.88 27.71
C LEU A 75 6.15 18.65 26.39
N VAL A 76 5.90 19.48 25.37
CA VAL A 76 6.66 19.47 24.11
C VAL A 76 8.13 19.81 24.34
N ILE A 77 8.43 20.86 25.11
CA ILE A 77 9.81 21.27 25.41
C ILE A 77 10.55 20.18 26.21
N ALA A 78 9.89 19.59 27.21
CA ALA A 78 10.48 18.49 27.99
C ALA A 78 10.78 17.25 27.13
N THR A 79 9.89 16.94 26.17
CA THR A 79 10.08 15.82 25.24
C THR A 79 11.25 16.08 24.30
N ILE A 80 11.37 17.28 23.73
CA ILE A 80 12.50 17.67 22.87
C ILE A 80 13.83 17.59 23.63
N LEU A 81 13.88 18.08 24.88
CA LEU A 81 15.09 18.03 25.70
C LEU A 81 15.47 16.59 26.08
N PHE A 82 14.49 15.70 26.27
CA PHE A 82 14.75 14.28 26.53
C PHE A 82 15.40 13.59 25.31
N PHE A 83 14.87 13.80 24.10
CA PHE A 83 15.46 13.23 22.88
C PHE A 83 16.84 13.83 22.55
N ALA A 84 17.04 15.12 22.80
CA ALA A 84 18.36 15.74 22.65
C ALA A 84 19.40 15.16 23.63
N ALA A 85 19.01 14.83 24.86
CA ALA A 85 19.89 14.20 25.83
C ALA A 85 20.24 12.74 25.46
N VAL A 86 19.30 12.00 24.88
CA VAL A 86 19.53 10.62 24.39
C VAL A 86 20.50 10.62 23.21
N ALA A 87 20.41 11.60 22.30
CA ALA A 87 21.29 11.69 21.14
C ALA A 87 22.76 12.04 21.47
N ILE A 88 23.02 12.68 22.62
CA ILE A 88 24.39 13.06 23.03
C ILE A 88 25.12 11.89 23.71
N VAL A 89 24.40 10.90 24.23
CA VAL A 89 24.98 9.76 24.96
C VAL A 89 25.63 8.71 24.03
N ASP A 90 25.34 8.76 22.72
CA ASP A 90 25.87 7.77 21.75
C ASP A 90 27.19 8.18 21.05
N THR A 91 27.77 9.35 21.39
CA THR A 91 28.95 9.90 20.67
C THR A 91 30.24 9.91 21.49
N GLU A 92 30.40 9.03 22.47
CA GLU A 92 31.67 8.89 23.20
C GLU A 92 32.08 7.42 23.38
N SER A 93 32.53 6.77 22.30
CA SER A 93 33.42 5.61 22.43
C SER A 93 34.21 5.35 21.14
N SER A 94 35.44 5.86 21.07
CA SER A 94 36.63 5.15 20.53
C SER A 94 37.82 6.11 20.40
N THR A 95 38.64 6.19 21.45
CA THR A 95 40.02 6.66 21.37
C THR A 95 40.91 5.63 22.06
N SER A 96 41.77 4.95 21.30
CA SER A 96 42.98 4.33 21.84
C SER A 96 44.16 4.65 20.92
N THR A 97 45.04 5.45 21.48
CA THR A 97 46.38 5.88 21.11
C THR A 97 47.35 4.76 20.74
N ASP A 98 48.23 5.01 19.76
CA ASP A 98 49.65 4.70 19.92
C ASP A 98 50.54 5.75 19.24
N THR A 99 51.68 6.02 19.89
CA THR A 99 52.54 7.20 19.75
C THR A 99 53.89 6.81 19.13
N ALA A 100 54.42 7.59 18.17
CA ALA A 100 55.75 8.22 18.24
C ALA A 100 56.32 8.67 16.88
N ASP A 101 56.86 9.89 16.93
CA ASP A 101 58.02 10.44 16.22
C ASP A 101 57.95 10.93 14.76
N SER A 102 58.28 12.23 14.67
CA SER A 102 59.19 12.88 13.72
C SER A 102 58.64 13.59 12.49
N GLU A 103 59.06 14.86 12.47
CA GLU A 103 59.32 15.76 11.36
C GLU A 103 58.15 16.61 10.81
N SER A 104 58.32 17.91 11.06
CA SER A 104 57.62 19.06 10.53
C SER A 104 57.34 18.95 9.02
N PRO A 105 56.08 19.01 8.55
CA PRO A 105 55.83 19.17 7.13
C PRO A 105 56.01 20.64 6.78
N GLY A 106 57.08 20.93 6.03
CA GLY A 106 57.10 22.12 5.19
C GLY A 106 55.95 22.06 4.20
N ALA A 107 55.48 23.22 3.77
CA ALA A 107 54.42 23.40 2.79
C ALA A 107 54.57 22.42 1.61
N ASP A 108 53.78 21.34 1.64
CA ASP A 108 53.76 20.30 0.64
C ASP A 108 52.80 20.76 -0.46
N SER A 109 53.37 21.31 -1.52
CA SER A 109 52.66 21.53 -2.77
C SER A 109 52.06 20.20 -3.21
N VAL A 110 50.73 20.14 -3.37
CA VAL A 110 49.93 18.98 -3.83
C VAL A 110 50.73 18.13 -4.82
N ARG A 111 51.40 17.09 -4.32
CA ARG A 111 52.22 16.20 -5.14
C ARG A 111 51.28 15.16 -5.72
N VAL A 112 51.08 15.24 -7.03
CA VAL A 112 50.35 14.20 -7.78
C VAL A 112 51.14 12.89 -7.65
N PRO A 113 50.53 11.79 -7.17
CA PRO A 113 51.22 10.52 -7.02
C PRO A 113 51.61 9.96 -8.38
N ASN A 114 52.85 9.46 -8.49
CA ASN A 114 53.34 8.80 -9.70
C ASN A 114 52.61 7.45 -9.89
N VAL A 115 52.59 6.93 -11.12
CA VAL A 115 51.93 5.64 -11.44
C VAL A 115 52.43 4.44 -10.63
N GLU A 116 53.65 4.51 -10.06
CA GLU A 116 54.23 3.46 -9.20
C GLU A 116 53.73 3.51 -7.74
N GLU A 117 53.15 4.63 -7.32
CA GLU A 117 52.55 4.82 -6.00
C GLU A 117 51.06 4.38 -5.96
N LEU A 118 50.54 3.91 -7.10
CA LEU A 118 49.17 3.39 -7.24
C LEU A 118 49.08 1.92 -6.81
N PRO A 119 48.02 1.52 -6.08
CA PRO A 119 47.92 0.19 -5.51
C PRO A 119 47.79 -0.89 -6.60
N GLY A 120 48.64 -1.93 -6.53
CA GLY A 120 48.60 -3.07 -7.46
C GLY A 120 49.42 -2.88 -8.74
N ILE A 121 50.12 -1.74 -8.88
CA ILE A 121 51.13 -1.51 -9.91
C ILE A 121 52.50 -1.87 -9.33
N GLY A 122 53.11 -2.93 -9.86
CA GLY A 122 54.53 -3.20 -9.66
C GLY A 122 55.40 -2.48 -10.69
N GLU A 123 56.71 -2.40 -10.46
CA GLU A 123 57.68 -1.71 -11.32
C GLU A 123 57.58 -2.08 -12.82
N GLN A 124 57.26 -3.35 -13.13
CA GLN A 124 57.04 -3.81 -14.51
C GLN A 124 55.82 -3.16 -15.17
N LYS A 125 54.70 -3.05 -14.44
CA LYS A 125 53.47 -2.43 -14.92
C LYS A 125 53.59 -0.90 -14.99
N ALA A 126 54.27 -0.30 -14.01
CA ALA A 126 54.59 1.13 -14.03
C ALA A 126 55.43 1.49 -15.27
N THR A 127 56.38 0.62 -15.63
CA THR A 127 57.19 0.80 -16.84
C THR A 127 56.36 0.66 -18.12
N ALA A 128 55.42 -0.28 -18.17
CA ALA A 128 54.49 -0.43 -19.29
C ALA A 128 53.57 0.79 -19.46
N LEU A 129 53.03 1.32 -18.35
CA LEU A 129 52.19 2.52 -18.35
C LEU A 129 52.97 3.77 -18.79
N ARG A 130 54.21 3.95 -18.28
CA ARG A 130 55.09 5.03 -18.75
C ARG A 130 55.45 4.90 -20.23
N ALA A 131 55.69 3.68 -20.71
CA ALA A 131 55.96 3.44 -22.13
C ALA A 131 54.73 3.74 -23.02
N ALA A 132 53.53 3.63 -22.47
CA ALA A 132 52.27 4.01 -23.12
C ALA A 132 51.92 5.50 -22.98
N GLY A 133 52.72 6.28 -22.25
CA GLY A 133 52.55 7.73 -22.10
C GLY A 133 51.76 8.17 -20.86
N TYR A 134 51.54 7.28 -19.89
CA TYR A 134 50.91 7.60 -18.61
C TYR A 134 51.98 7.78 -17.54
N GLU A 135 52.27 9.01 -17.14
CA GLU A 135 53.33 9.33 -16.18
C GLU A 135 52.80 9.47 -14.75
N ASP A 136 51.59 10.00 -14.60
CA ASP A 136 50.98 10.28 -13.29
C ASP A 136 49.51 9.82 -13.15
N ALA A 137 48.92 10.06 -11.97
CA ALA A 137 47.55 9.70 -11.68
C ALA A 137 46.49 10.47 -12.52
N ASN A 138 46.77 11.71 -12.94
CA ASN A 138 45.86 12.46 -13.83
C ASN A 138 45.80 11.80 -15.22
N ASP A 139 46.93 11.33 -15.73
CA ASP A 139 46.99 10.66 -17.03
C ASP A 139 46.12 9.39 -17.04
N ILE A 140 46.10 8.67 -15.90
CA ILE A 140 45.26 7.47 -15.72
C ILE A 140 43.77 7.82 -15.64
N LEU A 141 43.39 8.95 -15.01
CA LEU A 141 41.99 9.43 -15.00
C LEU A 141 41.52 9.93 -16.37
N ALA A 142 42.43 10.51 -17.15
CA ALA A 142 42.13 10.98 -18.49
C ALA A 142 41.97 9.83 -19.51
N ALA A 143 42.56 8.67 -19.21
CA ALA A 143 42.50 7.47 -20.03
C ALA A 143 41.15 6.76 -19.88
N SER A 144 40.62 6.28 -21.00
CA SER A 144 39.50 5.35 -20.97
C SER A 144 39.94 3.96 -20.50
N LYS A 145 39.00 3.21 -19.93
CA LYS A 145 39.24 1.81 -19.53
C LYS A 145 39.78 0.96 -20.69
N ALA A 146 39.35 1.21 -21.93
CA ALA A 146 39.82 0.50 -23.12
C ALA A 146 41.30 0.81 -23.43
N GLU A 147 41.69 2.09 -23.39
CA GLU A 147 43.08 2.50 -23.61
C GLU A 147 44.03 1.92 -22.55
N LEU A 148 43.59 1.87 -21.28
CA LEU A 148 44.38 1.24 -20.22
C LEU A 148 44.50 -0.27 -20.41
N THR A 149 43.50 -0.95 -20.98
CA THR A 149 43.58 -2.40 -21.26
C THR A 149 44.47 -2.76 -22.44
N ASP A 150 44.77 -1.80 -23.32
CA ASP A 150 45.68 -2.01 -24.44
C ASP A 150 47.16 -1.95 -24.00
N VAL A 151 47.43 -1.51 -22.76
CA VAL A 151 48.77 -1.50 -22.17
C VAL A 151 49.17 -2.90 -21.72
N ASP A 152 50.35 -3.37 -22.19
CA ASP A 152 50.85 -4.70 -21.89
C ASP A 152 50.95 -4.96 -20.36
N GLY A 153 50.33 -6.05 -19.91
CA GLY A 153 50.24 -6.41 -18.49
C GLY A 153 49.14 -5.72 -17.68
N ILE A 154 48.30 -4.88 -18.30
CA ILE A 154 47.12 -4.26 -17.66
C ILE A 154 45.83 -4.94 -18.18
N GLY A 155 45.28 -5.87 -17.39
CA GLY A 155 44.00 -6.50 -17.72
C GLY A 155 42.78 -5.64 -17.33
N THR A 156 41.61 -5.96 -17.88
CA THR A 156 40.33 -5.24 -17.67
C THR A 156 39.96 -5.02 -16.20
N ALA A 157 40.24 -6.01 -15.35
CA ALA A 157 39.99 -5.91 -13.91
C ALA A 157 40.94 -4.92 -13.21
N LEU A 158 42.20 -4.87 -13.64
CA LEU A 158 43.18 -3.94 -13.09
C LEU A 158 42.93 -2.51 -13.57
N ALA A 159 42.60 -2.33 -14.85
CA ALA A 159 42.22 -1.03 -15.41
C ALA A 159 41.04 -0.41 -14.65
N ALA A 160 39.98 -1.19 -14.40
CA ALA A 160 38.83 -0.70 -13.62
C ALA A 160 39.22 -0.31 -12.18
N ARG A 161 40.05 -1.13 -11.52
CA ARG A 161 40.50 -0.84 -10.15
C ARG A 161 41.40 0.39 -10.07
N LEU A 162 42.22 0.64 -11.08
CA LEU A 162 43.09 1.82 -11.14
C LEU A 162 42.27 3.10 -11.28
N ILE A 163 41.27 3.13 -12.16
CA ILE A 163 40.39 4.30 -12.32
C ILE A 163 39.69 4.62 -11.00
N VAL A 164 39.05 3.63 -10.36
CA VAL A 164 38.35 3.81 -9.07
C VAL A 164 39.32 4.26 -7.97
N SER A 165 40.49 3.61 -7.86
CA SER A 165 41.46 3.96 -6.82
C SER A 165 42.05 5.35 -6.97
N VAL A 166 42.13 5.88 -8.19
CA VAL A 166 42.58 7.26 -8.41
C VAL A 166 41.41 8.21 -8.14
N GLU A 167 40.20 7.91 -8.63
CA GLU A 167 39.00 8.71 -8.40
C GLU A 167 38.70 8.92 -6.91
N ASP A 168 38.75 7.86 -6.09
CA ASP A 168 38.53 7.93 -4.64
C ASP A 168 39.50 8.91 -3.95
N ARG A 169 40.79 8.89 -4.35
CA ARG A 169 41.81 9.79 -3.77
C ARG A 169 41.62 11.24 -4.20
N TYR A 170 41.15 11.48 -5.42
CA TYR A 170 40.86 12.84 -5.89
C TYR A 170 39.66 13.45 -5.15
N VAL A 171 38.65 12.64 -4.83
CA VAL A 171 37.48 13.07 -4.05
C VAL A 171 37.84 13.44 -2.61
N GLU A 172 38.70 12.65 -1.95
CA GLU A 172 39.20 12.96 -0.60
C GLU A 172 40.05 14.24 -0.54
N ASN A 173 40.89 14.47 -1.56
CA ASN A 173 41.73 15.66 -1.62
C ASN A 173 40.93 16.95 -1.94
N SER A 174 39.88 16.85 -2.76
CA SER A 174 38.98 17.97 -3.09
C SER A 174 38.15 18.44 -1.90
N THR A 175 37.87 17.54 -0.95
CA THR A 175 37.04 17.82 0.23
C THR A 175 37.85 18.47 1.38
N SER A 176 39.18 18.31 1.35
CA SER A 176 40.08 18.78 2.42
C SER A 176 40.43 20.28 2.33
N ASP A 177 40.27 20.89 1.15
CA ASP A 177 40.64 22.30 0.88
C ASP A 177 39.50 23.31 1.17
N SER A 178 38.29 22.81 1.44
CA SER A 178 37.07 23.62 1.54
C SER A 178 36.76 24.19 2.93
N THR A 179 37.62 23.99 3.94
CA THR A 179 37.29 24.31 5.35
C THR A 179 38.26 25.27 6.03
N GLN A 180 38.65 26.37 5.37
CA GLN A 180 39.35 27.46 6.06
C GLN A 180 39.22 28.84 5.39
N GLN A 181 37.99 29.37 5.23
CA GLN A 181 37.81 30.82 5.18
C GLN A 181 36.45 31.26 5.69
N ASP A 182 36.48 32.34 6.49
CA ASP A 182 35.38 33.19 6.97
C ASP A 182 34.73 32.87 8.33
N ALA A 183 35.46 33.26 9.39
CA ALA A 183 34.89 33.80 10.62
C ALA A 183 35.53 35.16 10.96
N SER A 184 34.96 36.28 10.50
CA SER A 184 35.09 37.59 11.18
C SER A 184 34.26 38.73 10.56
N GLY A 185 33.31 39.28 11.33
CA GLY A 185 33.29 40.72 11.59
C GLY A 185 32.26 41.64 10.90
N SER A 186 31.10 41.80 11.56
CA SER A 186 30.56 43.08 12.09
C SER A 186 30.25 44.31 11.18
N THR A 187 28.94 44.58 11.04
CA THR A 187 28.16 45.84 11.27
C THR A 187 28.53 47.21 10.64
N ASN A 188 27.54 47.74 9.90
CA ASN A 188 27.01 49.11 9.78
C ASN A 188 27.86 50.29 9.25
N GLY A 189 27.28 51.03 8.30
CA GLY A 189 27.32 52.51 8.30
C GLY A 189 27.67 53.18 6.97
N ALA A 190 26.71 53.95 6.44
CA ALA A 190 26.80 54.74 5.22
C ALA A 190 27.88 55.83 5.22
N ALA A 191 28.53 56.06 4.08
CA ALA A 191 28.96 57.38 3.62
C ALA A 191 29.29 57.37 2.12
N LEU A 192 28.70 58.34 1.43
CA LEU A 192 29.01 58.77 0.07
C LEU A 192 30.43 59.33 -0.02
N SER A 193 31.17 58.94 -1.05
CA SER A 193 32.13 59.83 -1.73
C SER A 193 32.61 59.23 -3.05
N ASP A 194 32.37 59.98 -4.12
CA ASP A 194 33.09 59.95 -5.39
C ASP A 194 34.61 59.86 -5.17
N ASP A 195 35.28 58.88 -5.78
CA ASP A 195 36.56 59.17 -6.42
C ASP A 195 36.90 58.14 -7.51
N ALA A 196 37.37 58.67 -8.63
CA ALA A 196 37.71 57.94 -9.83
C ALA A 196 39.12 57.34 -9.71
N ALA A 197 39.23 56.01 -9.72
CA ALA A 197 40.50 55.32 -9.92
C ALA A 197 40.27 54.02 -10.71
N SER A 198 41.06 53.84 -11.76
CA SER A 198 41.05 52.72 -12.72
C SER A 198 40.88 51.34 -12.07
N PRO A 199 40.04 50.46 -12.63
CA PRO A 199 40.14 49.04 -12.37
C PRO A 199 41.28 48.46 -13.21
N ASP A 200 42.42 48.18 -12.56
CA ASP A 200 43.34 47.17 -13.05
C ASP A 200 42.64 45.81 -13.02
N GLY A 201 42.85 45.02 -14.06
CA GLY A 201 42.08 43.83 -14.42
C GLY A 201 41.91 42.82 -13.28
N VAL A 202 40.67 42.74 -12.80
CA VAL A 202 40.15 41.50 -12.25
C VAL A 202 39.66 40.69 -13.45
N ASP A 203 40.31 39.56 -13.71
CA ASP A 203 39.87 38.56 -14.67
C ASP A 203 38.44 38.14 -14.31
N THR A 204 37.48 38.79 -14.94
CA THR A 204 36.14 38.25 -15.10
C THR A 204 36.32 37.03 -15.97
N VAL A 205 36.40 35.86 -15.33
CA VAL A 205 36.25 34.57 -16.00
C VAL A 205 34.95 34.66 -16.76
N THR A 206 35.08 34.93 -18.05
CA THR A 206 33.97 35.09 -18.96
C THR A 206 33.34 33.72 -19.07
N THR A 207 32.06 33.62 -18.73
CA THR A 207 31.19 32.43 -18.81
C THR A 207 31.08 31.84 -20.25
N GLU A 208 31.89 32.33 -21.20
CA GLU A 208 31.85 31.97 -22.63
C GLU A 208 32.70 30.75 -23.02
N GLN A 209 33.36 30.07 -22.08
CA GLN A 209 34.19 28.89 -22.41
C GLN A 209 33.90 27.66 -21.55
N TYR A 210 32.62 27.32 -21.32
CA TYR A 210 32.30 25.91 -21.17
C TYR A 210 32.40 25.26 -22.55
N THR A 211 33.49 24.52 -22.77
CA THR A 211 33.69 23.78 -24.01
C THR A 211 32.58 22.75 -24.17
N ASP A 212 32.15 22.46 -25.40
CA ASP A 212 31.11 21.45 -25.64
C ASP A 212 31.51 20.07 -25.07
N ARG A 213 32.81 19.83 -24.91
CA ARG A 213 33.37 18.66 -24.22
C ARG A 213 33.02 18.62 -22.72
N GLU A 214 33.06 19.75 -22.02
CA GLU A 214 32.69 19.81 -20.60
C GLU A 214 31.18 19.63 -20.43
N LYS A 215 30.36 20.22 -21.30
CA LYS A 215 28.90 19.99 -21.30
C LYS A 215 28.57 18.51 -21.48
N ALA A 216 29.21 17.84 -22.45
CA ALA A 216 29.02 16.41 -22.68
C ALA A 216 29.48 15.56 -21.47
N ARG A 217 30.56 15.95 -20.78
CA ARG A 217 31.01 15.29 -19.55
C ARG A 217 30.01 15.44 -18.40
N LEU A 218 29.43 16.62 -18.22
CA LEU A 218 28.41 16.86 -17.20
C LEU A 218 27.17 15.96 -17.44
N VAL A 219 26.68 15.91 -18.69
CA VAL A 219 25.54 15.05 -19.05
C VAL A 219 25.87 13.57 -18.82
N ALA A 220 27.07 13.10 -19.23
CA ALA A 220 27.48 11.73 -18.98
C ALA A 220 27.60 11.39 -17.48
N GLY A 221 28.04 12.35 -16.65
CA GLY A 221 28.07 12.19 -15.20
C GLY A 221 26.67 12.09 -14.57
N LEU A 222 25.70 12.85 -15.09
CA LEU A 222 24.30 12.74 -14.68
C LEU A 222 23.70 11.39 -15.05
N GLU A 223 23.92 10.93 -16.29
CA GLU A 223 23.48 9.59 -16.75
C GLU A 223 24.04 8.49 -15.85
N ALA A 224 25.35 8.50 -15.58
CA ALA A 224 25.98 7.52 -14.69
C ALA A 224 25.45 7.58 -13.24
N THR A 225 25.06 8.76 -12.77
CA THR A 225 24.42 8.92 -11.45
C THR A 225 23.00 8.35 -11.44
N CYS A 226 22.24 8.58 -12.52
CA CYS A 226 20.91 8.02 -12.72
C CYS A 226 20.95 6.49 -12.79
N ASP A 227 21.84 5.91 -13.61
CA ASP A 227 22.06 4.44 -13.71
C ASP A 227 22.36 3.83 -12.34
N ARG A 228 23.14 4.53 -11.50
CA ARG A 228 23.48 4.07 -10.14
C ARG A 228 22.27 4.12 -9.21
N ILE A 229 21.44 5.15 -9.31
CA ILE A 229 20.19 5.25 -8.52
C ILE A 229 19.22 4.14 -8.94
N GLU A 230 19.06 3.90 -10.24
CA GLU A 230 18.23 2.81 -10.75
C GLU A 230 18.74 1.45 -10.25
N THR A 231 20.04 1.20 -10.29
CA THR A 231 20.64 -0.03 -9.75
C THR A 231 20.35 -0.19 -8.24
N LEU A 232 20.36 0.90 -7.47
CA LEU A 232 20.01 0.85 -6.04
C LEU A 232 18.53 0.49 -5.85
N VAL A 233 17.63 1.01 -6.69
CA VAL A 233 16.20 0.66 -6.65
C VAL A 233 15.99 -0.81 -7.02
N GLU A 234 16.60 -1.27 -8.11
CA GLU A 234 16.52 -2.66 -8.58
C GLU A 234 17.05 -3.68 -7.56
N THR A 235 18.07 -3.29 -6.78
CA THR A 235 18.65 -4.13 -5.72
C THR A 235 17.92 -4.03 -4.38
N GLY A 236 16.86 -3.24 -4.28
CA GLY A 236 16.05 -3.04 -3.07
C GLY A 236 16.66 -2.05 -2.06
N ALA A 237 17.75 -1.36 -2.41
CA ALA A 237 18.37 -0.31 -1.61
C ALA A 237 17.64 1.05 -1.78
N VAL A 238 16.30 1.03 -1.70
CA VAL A 238 15.44 2.19 -1.99
C VAL A 238 15.70 3.37 -1.04
N ALA A 239 16.00 3.12 0.24
CA ALA A 239 16.35 4.18 1.19
C ALA A 239 17.63 4.93 0.75
N GLU A 240 18.66 4.20 0.30
CA GLU A 240 19.88 4.82 -0.20
C GLU A 240 19.64 5.60 -1.51
N ALA A 241 18.83 5.04 -2.41
CA ALA A 241 18.40 5.72 -3.63
C ALA A 241 17.67 7.04 -3.30
N ASN A 242 16.74 7.04 -2.34
CA ASN A 242 15.98 8.21 -1.92
C ASN A 242 16.85 9.29 -1.26
N VAL A 243 17.92 8.92 -0.55
CA VAL A 243 18.88 9.90 -0.02
C VAL A 243 19.60 10.64 -1.17
N ARG A 244 19.88 9.94 -2.29
CA ARG A 244 20.60 10.50 -3.45
C ARG A 244 19.69 11.23 -4.44
N LEU A 245 18.41 10.87 -4.50
CA LEU A 245 17.44 11.37 -5.48
C LEU A 245 17.29 12.91 -5.46
N PRO A 246 17.18 13.60 -4.30
CA PRO A 246 17.05 15.06 -4.28
C PRO A 246 18.27 15.77 -4.85
N ALA A 247 19.48 15.27 -4.56
CA ALA A 247 20.73 15.82 -5.08
C ALA A 247 20.84 15.59 -6.60
N ALA A 248 20.49 14.39 -7.08
CA ALA A 248 20.46 14.08 -8.51
C ALA A 248 19.44 14.96 -9.25
N ARG A 249 18.21 15.08 -8.75
CA ARG A 249 17.18 15.96 -9.33
C ARG A 249 17.62 17.44 -9.32
N ALA A 250 18.28 17.91 -8.27
CA ALA A 250 18.84 19.26 -8.23
C ALA A 250 19.92 19.47 -9.31
N ALA A 251 20.85 18.52 -9.46
CA ALA A 251 21.91 18.57 -10.46
C ALA A 251 21.37 18.53 -11.91
N VAL A 252 20.32 17.73 -12.16
CA VAL A 252 19.65 17.67 -13.47
C VAL A 252 18.97 19.00 -13.80
N ARG A 253 18.27 19.63 -12.84
CA ARG A 253 17.66 20.95 -13.04
C ARG A 253 18.70 22.04 -13.30
N GLU A 254 19.77 22.08 -12.52
CA GLU A 254 20.87 23.03 -12.71
C GLU A 254 21.53 22.86 -14.09
N THR A 255 21.76 21.61 -14.50
CA THR A 255 22.35 21.31 -15.83
C THR A 255 21.39 21.68 -16.96
N ARG A 256 20.08 21.49 -16.78
CA ARG A 256 19.08 21.94 -17.74
C ARG A 256 19.05 23.45 -17.88
N ASP A 257 19.05 24.19 -16.77
CA ASP A 257 19.09 25.66 -16.77
C ASP A 257 20.37 26.20 -17.41
N ALA A 258 21.51 25.54 -17.15
CA ALA A 258 22.77 25.84 -17.80
C ALA A 258 22.72 25.57 -19.31
N LEU A 259 22.19 24.41 -19.75
CA LEU A 259 22.07 24.05 -21.16
C LEU A 259 21.08 24.95 -21.92
N THR A 260 20.01 25.39 -21.28
CA THR A 260 19.05 26.32 -21.91
C THR A 260 19.69 27.68 -22.17
N THR A 261 20.58 28.12 -21.29
CA THR A 261 21.28 29.42 -21.38
C THR A 261 22.52 29.36 -22.28
N LEU A 262 23.31 28.29 -22.21
CA LEU A 262 24.67 28.22 -22.76
C LEU A 262 24.81 27.36 -24.03
N SER A 263 23.79 26.57 -24.39
CA SER A 263 23.90 25.61 -25.49
C SER A 263 22.65 25.57 -26.36
N SER A 264 22.81 25.78 -27.67
CA SER A 264 21.78 25.48 -28.67
C SER A 264 21.74 24.00 -29.06
N ASP A 265 22.59 23.17 -28.45
CA ASP A 265 22.65 21.73 -28.76
C ASP A 265 21.38 21.02 -28.28
N ARG A 266 20.60 20.56 -29.25
CA ARG A 266 19.34 19.85 -29.04
C ARG A 266 19.56 18.45 -28.46
N ASP A 267 20.65 17.78 -28.82
CA ASP A 267 20.91 16.40 -28.42
C ASP A 267 21.18 16.31 -26.91
N LEU A 268 22.04 17.20 -26.40
CA LEU A 268 22.32 17.29 -24.96
C LEU A 268 21.06 17.61 -24.14
N ARG A 269 20.16 18.45 -24.66
CA ARG A 269 18.88 18.75 -23.99
C ARG A 269 17.97 17.54 -23.94
N LEU A 270 17.90 16.75 -25.02
CA LEU A 270 17.11 15.52 -25.04
C LEU A 270 17.64 14.48 -24.04
N ARG A 271 18.96 14.34 -23.93
CA ARG A 271 19.59 13.44 -22.96
C ARG A 271 19.33 13.86 -21.51
N VAL A 272 19.40 15.16 -21.20
CA VAL A 272 19.06 15.66 -19.85
C VAL A 272 17.58 15.47 -19.53
N ASN A 273 16.69 15.63 -20.51
CA ASN A 273 15.27 15.33 -20.32
C ASN A 273 15.04 13.82 -20.09
N ASP A 274 15.72 12.95 -20.83
CA ASP A 274 15.66 11.49 -20.61
C ASP A 274 16.10 11.13 -19.18
N VAL A 275 17.18 11.73 -18.68
CA VAL A 275 17.62 11.53 -17.29
C VAL A 275 16.59 12.06 -16.28
N GLU A 276 15.95 13.20 -16.55
CA GLU A 276 14.86 13.71 -15.69
C GLU A 276 13.69 12.74 -15.66
N ASP A 277 13.19 12.33 -16.84
CA ASP A 277 12.07 11.40 -16.97
C ASP A 277 12.36 10.09 -16.22
N ARG A 278 13.58 9.55 -16.36
CA ARG A 278 14.04 8.36 -15.62
C ARG A 278 14.06 8.58 -14.11
N LEU A 279 14.61 9.69 -13.61
CA LEU A 279 14.62 10.01 -12.18
C LEU A 279 13.20 10.27 -11.62
N ASP A 280 12.26 10.70 -12.45
CA ASP A 280 10.87 10.88 -12.05
C ASP A 280 10.09 9.55 -12.01
N THR A 281 10.54 8.52 -12.73
CA THR A 281 10.01 7.15 -12.60
C THR A 281 10.53 6.38 -11.39
N VAL A 282 11.60 6.86 -10.74
CA VAL A 282 12.13 6.22 -9.53
C VAL A 282 11.12 6.37 -8.38
N PRO A 283 10.60 5.24 -7.82
CA PRO A 283 9.61 5.31 -6.78
C PRO A 283 10.18 5.94 -5.52
N THR A 284 9.36 6.75 -4.85
CA THR A 284 9.74 7.31 -3.55
C THR A 284 9.80 6.20 -2.49
N GLU A 285 10.50 6.45 -1.37
CA GLU A 285 10.58 5.48 -0.26
C GLU A 285 9.19 5.10 0.26
N ALA A 286 8.30 6.10 0.33
CA ALA A 286 6.91 5.90 0.71
C ALA A 286 6.14 5.04 -0.30
N GLU A 287 6.38 5.18 -1.60
CA GLU A 287 5.76 4.35 -2.64
C GLU A 287 6.24 2.89 -2.56
N ALA A 288 7.54 2.68 -2.37
CA ALA A 288 8.08 1.32 -2.20
C ALA A 288 7.53 0.66 -0.93
N GLN A 289 7.53 1.40 0.20
CA GLN A 289 6.97 0.93 1.46
C GLN A 289 5.46 0.66 1.35
N TYR A 290 4.72 1.49 0.60
CA TYR A 290 3.30 1.27 0.33
C TYR A 290 3.10 -0.07 -0.38
N HIS A 291 3.83 -0.34 -1.46
CA HIS A 291 3.68 -1.60 -2.20
C HIS A 291 4.06 -2.83 -1.39
N GLU A 292 5.09 -2.73 -0.54
CA GLU A 292 5.45 -3.81 0.39
C GLU A 292 4.32 -4.12 1.38
N VAL A 293 3.76 -3.08 2.03
CA VAL A 293 2.66 -3.23 2.98
C VAL A 293 1.40 -3.73 2.28
N VAL A 294 1.10 -3.26 1.07
CA VAL A 294 -0.03 -3.76 0.28
C VAL A 294 0.12 -5.24 -0.07
N ALA A 295 1.33 -5.69 -0.42
CA ALA A 295 1.61 -7.09 -0.72
C ALA A 295 1.45 -8.00 0.52
N ASP A 296 1.85 -7.51 1.70
CA ASP A 296 1.59 -8.21 2.98
C ASP A 296 0.08 -8.34 3.26
N GLY A 297 -0.68 -7.28 2.97
CA GLY A 297 -2.14 -7.29 3.03
C GLY A 297 -2.75 -8.35 2.12
N ASP A 298 -2.28 -8.45 0.87
CA ASP A 298 -2.74 -9.45 -0.10
C ASP A 298 -2.45 -10.88 0.36
N ALA A 299 -1.31 -11.11 1.03
CA ALA A 299 -0.97 -12.41 1.60
C ALA A 299 -1.95 -12.83 2.71
N HIS A 300 -2.35 -11.88 3.57
CA HIS A 300 -3.39 -12.11 4.56
C HIS A 300 -4.77 -12.39 3.93
N VAL A 301 -5.13 -11.67 2.85
CA VAL A 301 -6.38 -11.96 2.11
C VAL A 301 -6.36 -13.37 1.52
N THR A 302 -5.23 -13.79 0.96
CA THR A 302 -5.06 -15.16 0.44
C THR A 302 -5.25 -16.19 1.55
N THR A 303 -4.66 -15.96 2.72
CA THR A 303 -4.83 -16.82 3.90
C THR A 303 -6.30 -16.89 4.34
N ALA A 304 -7.02 -15.77 4.34
CA ALA A 304 -8.44 -15.72 4.67
C ALA A 304 -9.30 -16.50 3.65
N GLN A 305 -8.97 -16.43 2.36
CA GLN A 305 -9.65 -17.19 1.31
C GLN A 305 -9.42 -18.69 1.45
N GLU A 306 -8.17 -19.13 1.71
CA GLU A 306 -7.86 -20.54 1.97
C GLU A 306 -8.58 -21.06 3.24
N ALA A 307 -8.70 -20.22 4.27
CA ALA A 307 -9.45 -20.53 5.47
C ALA A 307 -10.96 -20.74 5.19
N VAL A 308 -11.55 -19.94 4.29
CA VAL A 308 -12.92 -20.14 3.82
C VAL A 308 -13.08 -21.49 3.09
N GLU A 309 -12.11 -21.88 2.27
CA GLU A 309 -12.15 -23.16 1.54
C GLU A 309 -12.00 -24.38 2.45
N THR A 310 -11.18 -24.25 3.50
CA THR A 310 -10.91 -25.32 4.47
C THR A 310 -11.93 -25.37 5.62
N GLY A 311 -12.75 -24.33 5.78
CA GLY A 311 -13.71 -24.19 6.87
C GLY A 311 -13.07 -23.78 8.21
N ASP A 312 -11.82 -23.32 8.20
CA ASP A 312 -11.10 -22.84 9.39
C ASP A 312 -11.43 -21.36 9.67
N ILE A 313 -12.61 -21.13 10.25
CA ILE A 313 -13.15 -19.77 10.42
C ILE A 313 -12.29 -18.89 11.33
N GLU A 314 -11.70 -19.45 12.39
CA GLU A 314 -10.92 -18.65 13.35
C GLU A 314 -9.67 -18.09 12.68
N THR A 315 -8.93 -18.93 11.94
CA THR A 315 -7.79 -18.51 11.13
C THR A 315 -8.21 -17.48 10.07
N GLY A 316 -9.37 -17.67 9.43
CA GLY A 316 -9.88 -16.75 8.42
C GLY A 316 -10.17 -15.35 8.97
N LEU A 317 -10.84 -15.27 10.12
CA LEU A 317 -11.17 -13.99 10.76
C LEU A 317 -9.92 -13.26 11.26
N GLU A 318 -8.96 -13.99 11.85
CA GLU A 318 -7.67 -13.42 12.24
C GLU A 318 -6.90 -12.87 11.03
N ALA A 319 -6.90 -13.61 9.90
CA ALA A 319 -6.29 -13.14 8.67
C ALA A 319 -6.98 -11.88 8.11
N CYS A 320 -8.31 -11.80 8.14
CA CYS A 320 -9.04 -10.58 7.74
C CYS A 320 -8.69 -9.38 8.64
N GLU A 321 -8.61 -9.57 9.97
CA GLU A 321 -8.23 -8.50 10.90
C GLU A 321 -6.82 -7.97 10.61
N ASN A 322 -5.87 -8.88 10.37
CA ASN A 322 -4.51 -8.53 9.98
C ASN A 322 -4.48 -7.79 8.63
N ALA A 323 -5.19 -8.27 7.62
CA ALA A 323 -5.30 -7.59 6.31
C ALA A 323 -5.84 -6.15 6.48
N HIS A 324 -6.88 -5.96 7.29
CA HIS A 324 -7.41 -4.64 7.60
C HIS A 324 -6.39 -3.72 8.28
N ALA A 325 -5.63 -4.23 9.25
CA ALA A 325 -4.60 -3.46 9.94
C ALA A 325 -3.48 -3.02 8.98
N VAL A 326 -3.08 -3.94 8.09
CA VAL A 326 -2.06 -3.70 7.07
C VAL A 326 -2.53 -2.69 6.03
N TYR A 327 -3.74 -2.83 5.48
CA TYR A 327 -4.28 -1.84 4.52
C TYR A 327 -4.52 -0.46 5.13
N ARG A 328 -4.87 -0.36 6.42
CA ARG A 328 -4.91 0.95 7.10
C ARG A 328 -3.53 1.60 7.18
N SER A 329 -2.50 0.80 7.44
CA SER A 329 -1.10 1.28 7.46
C SER A 329 -0.67 1.71 6.05
N ALA A 330 -0.99 0.92 5.02
CA ALA A 330 -0.75 1.29 3.62
C ALA A 330 -1.41 2.63 3.28
N ARG A 331 -2.65 2.85 3.71
CA ARG A 331 -3.37 4.12 3.49
C ARG A 331 -2.64 5.31 4.12
N GLN A 332 -2.11 5.15 5.34
CA GLN A 332 -1.35 6.21 6.01
C GLN A 332 -0.04 6.51 5.28
N ILE A 333 0.69 5.48 4.85
CA ILE A 333 1.93 5.62 4.08
C ILE A 333 1.65 6.34 2.75
N GLY A 334 0.62 5.90 2.02
CA GLY A 334 0.21 6.52 0.77
C GLY A 334 -0.21 7.99 0.92
N GLN A 335 -0.89 8.35 2.02
CA GLN A 335 -1.22 9.75 2.34
C GLN A 335 0.01 10.61 2.64
N THR A 336 1.11 10.03 3.13
CA THR A 336 2.38 10.74 3.31
C THR A 336 3.22 10.82 2.04
N ALA A 337 2.89 10.01 1.03
CA ALA A 337 3.52 10.03 -0.28
C ALA A 337 3.00 11.20 -1.14
N ASN A 338 3.28 11.15 -2.44
CA ASN A 338 2.78 12.14 -3.40
C ASN A 338 1.25 12.04 -3.53
N GLU A 339 0.53 13.11 -3.20
CA GLU A 339 -0.95 13.20 -3.23
C GLU A 339 -1.53 12.84 -4.61
N GLN A 340 -0.85 13.23 -5.69
CA GLN A 340 -1.30 12.94 -7.05
C GLN A 340 -1.21 11.46 -7.38
N TRP A 341 -0.10 10.80 -7.00
CA TRP A 341 0.09 9.38 -7.20
C TRP A 341 -0.90 8.57 -6.35
N PHE A 342 -1.05 8.93 -5.07
CA PHE A 342 -1.90 8.17 -4.16
C PHE A 342 -3.39 8.25 -4.53
N THR A 343 -3.83 9.31 -5.21
CA THR A 343 -5.23 9.42 -5.67
C THR A 343 -5.62 8.27 -6.61
N GLU A 344 -4.70 7.80 -7.47
CA GLU A 344 -4.95 6.66 -8.36
C GLU A 344 -4.96 5.33 -7.58
N GLU A 345 -3.99 5.15 -6.69
CA GLU A 345 -3.85 3.93 -5.86
C GLU A 345 -4.93 3.80 -4.80
N GLN A 346 -5.49 4.91 -4.31
CA GLN A 346 -6.51 4.92 -3.26
C GLN A 346 -7.76 4.15 -3.67
N ALA A 347 -8.20 4.27 -4.93
CA ALA A 347 -9.38 3.54 -5.41
C ALA A 347 -9.14 2.02 -5.42
N ALA A 348 -7.93 1.59 -5.77
CA ALA A 348 -7.55 0.18 -5.74
C ALA A 348 -7.48 -0.34 -4.30
N LEU A 349 -6.89 0.43 -3.37
CA LEU A 349 -6.84 0.10 -1.95
C LEU A 349 -8.24 0.01 -1.33
N ASP A 350 -9.14 0.94 -1.67
CA ASP A 350 -10.52 0.95 -1.19
C ASP A 350 -11.28 -0.27 -1.70
N GLY A 351 -11.06 -0.69 -2.95
CA GLY A 351 -11.59 -1.94 -3.50
C GLY A 351 -11.09 -3.18 -2.75
N ARG A 352 -9.81 -3.21 -2.36
CA ARG A 352 -9.25 -4.30 -1.54
C ARG A 352 -9.86 -4.33 -0.14
N ILE A 353 -9.98 -3.18 0.53
CA ILE A 353 -10.61 -3.08 1.85
C ILE A 353 -12.05 -3.60 1.79
N ALA A 354 -12.85 -3.16 0.81
CA ALA A 354 -14.21 -3.65 0.62
C ALA A 354 -14.27 -5.17 0.38
N SER A 355 -13.29 -5.74 -0.32
CA SER A 355 -13.17 -7.19 -0.48
C SER A 355 -12.88 -7.91 0.83
N VAL A 356 -12.06 -7.34 1.72
CA VAL A 356 -11.80 -7.93 3.06
C VAL A 356 -13.03 -7.83 3.95
N GLU A 357 -13.78 -6.73 3.90
CA GLU A 357 -15.05 -6.58 4.63
C GLU A 357 -16.04 -7.67 4.20
N SER A 358 -16.22 -7.87 2.89
CA SER A 358 -17.08 -8.93 2.36
C SER A 358 -16.64 -10.34 2.77
N LEU A 359 -15.32 -10.61 2.83
CA LEU A 359 -14.80 -11.89 3.33
C LEU A 359 -15.04 -12.06 4.83
N THR A 360 -14.89 -10.99 5.60
CA THR A 360 -15.15 -10.96 7.05
C THR A 360 -16.61 -11.28 7.33
N ASP A 361 -17.54 -10.59 6.68
CA ASP A 361 -18.99 -10.83 6.81
C ASP A 361 -19.33 -12.30 6.48
N ARG A 362 -18.76 -12.83 5.38
CA ARG A 362 -18.96 -14.23 5.00
C ARG A 362 -18.47 -15.21 6.07
N LEU A 363 -17.30 -14.97 6.64
CA LEU A 363 -16.72 -15.81 7.69
C LEU A 363 -17.51 -15.71 9.01
N GLU A 364 -18.02 -14.53 9.36
CA GLU A 364 -18.90 -14.35 10.51
C GLU A 364 -20.21 -15.12 10.34
N HIS A 365 -20.84 -15.03 9.16
CA HIS A 365 -22.04 -15.80 8.85
C HIS A 365 -21.79 -17.31 8.93
N GLU A 366 -20.67 -17.79 8.41
CA GLU A 366 -20.24 -19.19 8.51
C GLU A 366 -20.03 -19.61 9.97
N ARG A 367 -19.51 -18.72 10.84
CA ARG A 367 -19.38 -18.96 12.28
C ARG A 367 -20.72 -19.15 12.96
N GLU A 368 -21.68 -18.31 12.64
CA GLU A 368 -23.02 -18.37 13.22
C GLU A 368 -23.75 -19.64 12.78
N VAL A 369 -23.64 -20.02 11.51
CA VAL A 369 -24.18 -21.28 11.00
C VAL A 369 -23.55 -22.49 11.69
N GLN A 370 -22.22 -22.55 11.83
CA GLN A 370 -21.57 -23.66 12.57
C GLN A 370 -21.98 -23.72 14.04
N GLN A 371 -22.17 -22.57 14.69
CA GLN A 371 -22.69 -22.53 16.06
C GLN A 371 -24.14 -23.03 16.15
N ALA A 372 -24.98 -22.69 15.16
CA ALA A 372 -26.35 -23.19 15.07
C ALA A 372 -26.38 -24.71 14.82
N GLU A 373 -25.57 -25.22 13.89
CA GLU A 373 -25.39 -26.66 13.63
C GLU A 373 -25.00 -27.43 14.89
N LYS A 374 -23.96 -26.98 15.59
CA LYS A 374 -23.51 -27.63 16.83
C LYS A 374 -24.60 -27.66 17.91
N LYS A 375 -25.42 -26.61 18.00
CA LYS A 375 -26.57 -26.58 18.90
C LYS A 375 -27.63 -27.58 18.45
N VAL A 376 -28.03 -27.57 17.18
CA VAL A 376 -29.03 -28.50 16.64
C VAL A 376 -28.57 -29.96 16.76
N ASP A 377 -27.29 -30.26 16.58
CA ASP A 377 -26.72 -31.60 16.84
C ASP A 377 -26.86 -32.01 18.31
N THR A 378 -26.55 -31.09 19.22
CA THR A 378 -26.73 -31.32 20.66
C THR A 378 -28.20 -31.56 21.00
N LEU A 379 -29.11 -30.81 20.39
CA LEU A 379 -30.55 -30.98 20.52
C LEU A 379 -31.00 -32.34 19.96
N THR A 380 -30.54 -32.72 18.77
CA THR A 380 -30.79 -34.04 18.14
C THR A 380 -30.38 -35.19 19.05
N GLN A 381 -29.22 -35.06 19.70
CA GLN A 381 -28.74 -36.05 20.68
C GLN A 381 -29.66 -36.11 21.91
N ARG A 382 -30.14 -34.96 22.41
CA ARG A 382 -31.13 -34.90 23.50
C ARG A 382 -32.44 -35.57 23.10
N VAL A 383 -32.99 -35.28 21.92
CA VAL A 383 -34.21 -35.93 21.39
C VAL A 383 -34.03 -37.45 21.32
N SER A 384 -32.87 -37.90 20.84
CA SER A 384 -32.55 -39.33 20.76
C SER A 384 -32.53 -39.99 22.14
N SER A 385 -31.96 -39.34 23.15
CA SER A 385 -31.97 -39.83 24.54
C SER A 385 -33.38 -39.83 25.17
N LEU A 386 -34.22 -38.88 24.77
CA LEU A 386 -35.60 -38.75 25.24
C LEU A 386 -36.47 -39.92 24.80
N LYS A 387 -36.20 -40.48 23.62
CA LYS A 387 -36.91 -41.66 23.12
C LYS A 387 -36.75 -42.89 24.02
N GLU A 388 -35.74 -42.88 24.88
CA GLU A 388 -35.48 -43.95 25.85
C GLU A 388 -36.14 -43.70 27.22
N THR A 389 -36.61 -42.48 27.51
CA THR A 389 -37.26 -42.17 28.79
C THR A 389 -38.75 -42.50 28.75
N SER A 390 -39.26 -43.11 29.83
CA SER A 390 -40.64 -43.61 29.90
C SER A 390 -41.68 -42.56 30.33
N GLU A 391 -41.25 -41.36 30.72
CA GLU A 391 -42.15 -40.33 31.25
C GLU A 391 -42.57 -39.34 30.15
N LEU A 392 -43.74 -39.60 29.57
CA LEU A 392 -44.33 -38.84 28.46
C LEU A 392 -44.44 -37.32 28.72
N ARG A 393 -44.66 -36.91 29.98
CA ARG A 393 -44.83 -35.49 30.34
C ARG A 393 -43.50 -34.75 30.43
N GLU A 394 -42.47 -35.38 31.00
CA GLU A 394 -41.11 -34.83 31.03
C GLU A 394 -40.55 -34.72 29.60
N ALA A 395 -40.90 -35.70 28.74
CA ALA A 395 -40.56 -35.66 27.33
C ALA A 395 -41.19 -34.46 26.58
N GLU A 396 -42.44 -34.12 26.88
CA GLU A 396 -43.12 -32.95 26.29
C GLU A 396 -42.41 -31.63 26.64
N ASP A 397 -42.15 -31.39 27.94
CA ASP A 397 -41.49 -30.17 28.41
C ASP A 397 -40.07 -30.01 27.82
N ILE A 398 -39.31 -31.11 27.71
CA ILE A 398 -37.96 -31.08 27.12
C ILE A 398 -38.03 -30.81 25.61
N MET A 399 -38.98 -31.40 24.89
CA MET A 399 -39.13 -31.14 23.45
C MET A 399 -39.51 -29.69 23.15
N GLN A 400 -40.39 -29.09 23.97
CA GLN A 400 -40.75 -27.69 23.82
C GLN A 400 -39.55 -26.77 24.05
N SER A 401 -38.72 -27.05 25.07
CA SER A 401 -37.45 -26.35 25.29
C SER A 401 -36.48 -26.52 24.11
N ILE A 402 -36.42 -27.71 23.50
CA ILE A 402 -35.56 -27.97 22.33
C ILE A 402 -35.99 -27.14 21.13
N VAL A 403 -37.29 -27.06 20.86
CA VAL A 403 -37.85 -26.23 19.78
C VAL A 403 -37.54 -24.75 20.00
N GLU A 404 -37.72 -24.24 21.22
CA GLU A 404 -37.41 -22.85 21.56
C GLU A 404 -35.92 -22.54 21.37
N ASP A 405 -35.02 -23.42 21.82
CA ASP A 405 -33.58 -23.29 21.62
C ASP A 405 -33.19 -23.32 20.13
N GLY A 406 -33.84 -24.18 19.33
CA GLY A 406 -33.65 -24.28 17.88
C GLY A 406 -34.08 -23.01 17.14
N ASN A 407 -35.27 -22.51 17.44
CA ASN A 407 -35.79 -21.26 16.87
C ASN A 407 -34.93 -20.05 17.28
N ASN A 408 -34.46 -20.02 18.53
CA ASN A 408 -33.52 -18.99 19.00
C ASN A 408 -32.15 -19.07 18.30
N ALA A 409 -31.70 -20.26 17.91
CA ALA A 409 -30.47 -20.41 17.11
C ALA A 409 -30.67 -19.92 15.68
N LEU A 410 -31.80 -20.25 15.05
CA LEU A 410 -32.15 -19.79 13.70
C LEU A 410 -32.38 -18.28 13.63
N ALA A 411 -32.98 -17.68 14.66
CA ALA A 411 -33.22 -16.24 14.73
C ALA A 411 -31.95 -15.39 14.90
N ARG A 412 -30.80 -16.01 15.21
CA ARG A 412 -29.50 -15.34 15.23
C ARG A 412 -28.81 -15.35 13.88
N LEU A 413 -29.28 -16.16 12.93
CA LEU A 413 -28.69 -16.21 11.61
C LEU A 413 -29.06 -14.93 10.83
N PRO A 414 -28.18 -14.44 9.95
CA PRO A 414 -28.45 -13.27 9.13
C PRO A 414 -29.61 -13.56 8.17
N ASP A 415 -30.42 -12.55 7.90
CA ASP A 415 -31.52 -12.65 6.93
C ASP A 415 -31.00 -12.67 5.48
N ASP A 416 -29.77 -12.20 5.24
CA ASP A 416 -29.16 -11.93 3.93
C ASP A 416 -27.94 -12.82 3.63
N VAL A 417 -28.04 -14.11 3.96
CA VAL A 417 -27.02 -15.11 3.57
C VAL A 417 -26.97 -15.25 2.04
N THR A 418 -26.00 -14.59 1.40
CA THR A 418 -25.84 -14.60 -0.07
C THR A 418 -25.09 -15.81 -0.61
N ALA A 419 -24.33 -16.52 0.22
CA ALA A 419 -23.53 -17.67 -0.21
C ALA A 419 -24.44 -18.91 -0.40
N PRO A 420 -24.52 -19.52 -1.61
CA PRO A 420 -25.43 -20.64 -1.89
C PRO A 420 -25.19 -21.89 -1.04
N GLU A 421 -23.96 -22.09 -0.55
CA GLU A 421 -23.63 -23.19 0.38
C GLU A 421 -24.23 -22.95 1.76
N LEU A 422 -24.06 -21.73 2.29
CA LEU A 422 -24.63 -21.33 3.57
C LEU A 422 -26.16 -21.37 3.51
N GLU A 423 -26.76 -20.87 2.43
CA GLU A 423 -28.22 -20.91 2.24
C GLU A 423 -28.77 -22.35 2.32
N ARG A 424 -28.09 -23.30 1.68
CA ARG A 424 -28.45 -24.74 1.75
C ARG A 424 -28.36 -25.29 3.18
N ARG A 425 -27.33 -24.92 3.94
CA ARG A 425 -27.15 -25.35 5.33
C ARG A 425 -28.18 -24.73 6.26
N VAL A 426 -28.46 -23.44 6.12
CA VAL A 426 -29.52 -22.76 6.87
C VAL A 426 -30.89 -23.37 6.57
N MET A 427 -31.18 -23.69 5.30
CA MET A 427 -32.41 -24.38 4.93
C MET A 427 -32.51 -25.76 5.58
N HIS A 428 -31.41 -26.53 5.61
CA HIS A 428 -31.37 -27.82 6.30
C HIS A 428 -31.61 -27.71 7.81
N LEU A 429 -31.01 -26.70 8.46
CA LEU A 429 -31.25 -26.44 9.89
C LEU A 429 -32.72 -26.08 10.16
N ARG A 430 -33.34 -25.27 9.30
CA ARG A 430 -34.77 -24.93 9.40
C ARG A 430 -35.63 -26.19 9.30
N GLU A 431 -35.33 -27.07 8.35
CA GLU A 431 -36.02 -28.35 8.18
C GLU A 431 -35.91 -29.22 9.45
N GLN A 432 -34.72 -29.33 10.04
CA GLN A 432 -34.52 -30.08 11.29
C GLN A 432 -35.30 -29.51 12.48
N VAL A 433 -35.35 -28.18 12.63
CA VAL A 433 -36.15 -27.55 13.70
C VAL A 433 -37.65 -27.77 13.47
N THR A 434 -38.13 -27.71 12.23
CA THR A 434 -39.52 -28.06 11.89
C THR A 434 -39.83 -29.53 12.20
N GLU A 435 -38.88 -30.45 12.01
CA GLU A 435 -39.06 -31.84 12.43
C GLU A 435 -39.19 -31.96 13.96
N PHE A 436 -38.42 -31.20 14.75
CA PHE A 436 -38.58 -31.17 16.21
C PHE A 436 -39.93 -30.61 16.64
N GLU A 437 -40.43 -29.56 15.98
CA GLU A 437 -41.77 -29.01 16.20
C GLU A 437 -42.84 -30.07 15.99
N ALA A 438 -42.78 -30.81 14.87
CA ALA A 438 -43.72 -31.89 14.59
C ALA A 438 -43.68 -33.01 15.64
N VAL A 439 -42.49 -33.35 16.17
CA VAL A 439 -42.36 -34.33 17.26
C VAL A 439 -42.96 -33.80 18.56
N ALA A 440 -42.74 -32.53 18.89
CA ALA A 440 -43.32 -31.89 20.07
C ALA A 440 -44.86 -31.88 20.01
N GLU A 441 -45.43 -31.50 18.86
CA GLU A 441 -46.89 -31.55 18.63
C GLU A 441 -47.45 -32.97 18.75
N HIS A 442 -46.72 -33.97 18.26
CA HIS A 442 -47.14 -35.36 18.38
C HIS A 442 -47.16 -35.85 19.82
N LEU A 443 -46.16 -35.49 20.63
CA LEU A 443 -46.11 -35.84 22.05
C LEU A 443 -47.24 -35.14 22.83
N ALA A 444 -47.50 -33.86 22.57
CA ALA A 444 -48.62 -33.13 23.16
C ALA A 444 -49.98 -33.76 22.81
N ALA A 445 -50.15 -34.22 21.56
CA ALA A 445 -51.35 -34.94 21.14
C ALA A 445 -51.51 -36.30 21.84
N GLN A 446 -50.40 -37.03 22.06
CA GLN A 446 -50.40 -38.29 22.80
C GLN A 446 -50.71 -38.07 24.29
N SER A 447 -50.11 -37.06 24.93
CA SER A 447 -50.34 -36.74 26.34
C SER A 447 -51.78 -36.31 26.59
N ALA A 448 -52.38 -35.54 25.67
CA ALA A 448 -53.80 -35.16 25.71
C ALA A 448 -54.76 -36.36 25.50
N SER A 449 -54.35 -37.38 24.75
CA SER A 449 -55.16 -38.57 24.45
C SER A 449 -55.05 -39.65 25.53
N ALA A 450 -54.05 -39.59 26.41
CA ALA A 450 -53.89 -40.55 27.49
C ALA A 450 -55.12 -40.48 28.43
N PRO A 451 -55.85 -41.58 28.63
CA PRO A 451 -57.03 -41.57 29.48
C PRO A 451 -56.60 -41.10 30.86
N SER A 452 -57.18 -39.99 31.31
CA SER A 452 -56.98 -39.51 32.67
C SER A 452 -57.50 -40.60 33.59
N HIS A 453 -56.58 -41.45 34.07
CA HIS A 453 -56.80 -42.31 35.21
C HIS A 453 -56.96 -41.39 36.41
N THR A 454 -58.13 -40.75 36.45
CA THR A 454 -58.73 -40.16 37.63
C THR A 454 -58.95 -41.33 38.57
N SER A 455 -57.89 -41.65 39.31
CA SER A 455 -57.95 -42.47 40.50
C SER A 455 -58.99 -41.81 41.39
N SER A 456 -60.22 -42.31 41.26
CA SER A 456 -61.36 -41.90 42.07
C SER A 456 -61.10 -42.47 43.46
N GLU A 457 -60.25 -41.79 44.22
CA GLU A 457 -60.05 -42.09 45.62
C GLU A 457 -61.26 -41.56 46.40
N PRO A 458 -62.03 -42.40 47.10
CA PRO A 458 -63.23 -41.97 47.77
C PRO A 458 -62.90 -41.32 49.11
N GLY A 459 -62.91 -39.99 49.11
CA GLY A 459 -63.43 -39.17 50.20
C GLY A 459 -62.63 -39.08 51.49
N THR A 460 -62.20 -37.86 51.83
CA THR A 460 -62.35 -37.38 53.21
C THR A 460 -62.58 -35.87 53.25
N LYS A 461 -63.81 -35.49 53.63
CA LYS A 461 -64.20 -34.15 54.08
C LYS A 461 -63.25 -33.67 55.17
N THR A 462 -62.73 -32.42 55.10
CA THR A 462 -62.98 -31.40 56.14
C THR A 462 -62.56 -29.97 55.71
N ALA A 463 -63.56 -29.09 55.67
CA ALA A 463 -63.59 -27.71 56.20
C ALA A 463 -62.57 -26.62 55.77
N SER A 464 -63.15 -25.55 55.21
CA SER A 464 -63.15 -24.15 55.71
C SER A 464 -62.00 -23.21 55.37
N SER A 465 -62.33 -22.13 54.63
CA SER A 465 -61.96 -20.71 54.82
C SER A 465 -61.98 -20.01 53.44
N THR A 466 -62.98 -19.21 53.06
CA THR A 466 -63.24 -17.79 53.41
C THR A 466 -62.24 -16.80 52.79
N GLY A 467 -62.78 -15.84 52.02
CA GLY A 467 -62.14 -14.62 51.48
C GLY A 467 -61.72 -14.79 50.01
N GLU A 468 -61.93 -13.85 49.08
CA GLU A 468 -62.48 -12.50 49.11
C GLU A 468 -62.71 -12.07 47.64
N GLU A 469 -63.40 -10.96 47.48
CA GLU A 469 -64.14 -10.45 46.33
C GLU A 469 -63.27 -9.63 45.34
N THR A 470 -63.88 -9.28 44.19
CA THR A 470 -63.44 -8.35 43.10
C THR A 470 -62.54 -9.01 42.03
N GLY A 471 -62.88 -9.10 40.74
CA GLY A 471 -63.79 -8.35 39.89
C GLY A 471 -62.98 -7.47 38.94
N ASP A 472 -62.84 -7.83 37.67
CA ASP A 472 -63.28 -6.99 36.53
C ASP A 472 -63.11 -7.72 35.19
N THR A 473 -63.97 -7.35 34.25
CA THR A 473 -64.24 -7.93 32.94
C THR A 473 -63.75 -6.96 31.87
N VAL A 474 -62.91 -7.36 30.90
CA VAL A 474 -62.90 -6.73 29.55
C VAL A 474 -62.50 -7.73 28.46
N ASP A 475 -63.22 -7.57 27.35
CA ASP A 475 -63.37 -8.31 26.11
C ASP A 475 -62.15 -8.70 25.25
N SER A 476 -62.39 -9.75 24.46
CA SER A 476 -61.70 -10.13 23.22
C SER A 476 -61.74 -9.02 22.15
N PRO A 477 -60.95 -9.14 21.06
CA PRO A 477 -61.62 -9.61 19.84
C PRO A 477 -60.77 -10.46 18.86
N ALA A 478 -61.51 -11.36 18.21
CA ALA A 478 -61.53 -11.77 16.81
C ALA A 478 -60.27 -11.65 15.92
N THR A 479 -59.91 -12.83 15.42
CA THR A 479 -59.18 -13.15 14.19
C THR A 479 -59.84 -12.54 12.94
N VAL A 480 -59.03 -11.89 12.09
CA VAL A 480 -59.38 -11.46 10.74
C VAL A 480 -58.46 -12.20 9.75
N THR A 481 -59.07 -13.10 8.97
CA THR A 481 -58.56 -13.59 7.70
C THR A 481 -58.85 -12.56 6.61
N ASP A 482 -57.82 -12.11 5.90
CA ASP A 482 -57.98 -11.41 4.63
C ASP A 482 -57.08 -12.05 3.55
N ASN A 483 -57.73 -12.44 2.47
CA ASN A 483 -57.18 -12.74 1.15
C ASN A 483 -58.03 -11.93 0.16
N PRO A 484 -57.40 -11.15 -0.74
CA PRO A 484 -57.58 -11.41 -2.17
C PRO A 484 -56.26 -11.13 -2.94
N GLY A 485 -55.94 -11.69 -4.10
CA GLY A 485 -56.77 -11.96 -5.26
C GLY A 485 -56.07 -11.38 -6.49
N ASP A 486 -55.40 -12.27 -7.23
CA ASP A 486 -55.25 -12.34 -8.70
C ASP A 486 -55.86 -11.20 -9.54
N LYS A 487 -55.04 -10.52 -10.38
CA LYS A 487 -55.36 -10.12 -11.77
C LYS A 487 -54.10 -9.87 -12.61
N GLY A 488 -53.99 -10.58 -13.73
CA GLY A 488 -53.06 -10.29 -14.83
C GLY A 488 -53.58 -9.32 -15.90
N SER A 489 -52.67 -8.89 -16.77
CA SER A 489 -52.82 -8.44 -18.18
C SER A 489 -51.52 -7.74 -18.59
N ALA A 490 -50.67 -8.26 -19.49
CA ALA A 490 -50.84 -8.49 -20.92
C ALA A 490 -50.97 -7.21 -21.77
N ALA A 491 -49.90 -6.97 -22.55
CA ALA A 491 -49.81 -6.43 -23.92
C ALA A 491 -50.31 -5.01 -24.24
N SER A 492 -49.44 -4.19 -24.86
CA SER A 492 -49.65 -3.80 -26.27
C SER A 492 -48.44 -3.08 -26.89
N GLU A 493 -48.09 -3.53 -28.10
CA GLU A 493 -47.31 -2.87 -29.15
C GLU A 493 -47.92 -1.47 -29.48
N ARG A 494 -47.26 -0.46 -30.06
CA ARG A 494 -46.50 -0.38 -31.33
C ARG A 494 -46.15 1.13 -31.59
N PRO A 495 -45.65 1.54 -32.78
CA PRO A 495 -44.34 2.17 -33.03
C PRO A 495 -44.42 3.69 -33.30
N SER A 496 -43.28 4.39 -33.46
CA SER A 496 -43.10 5.51 -34.40
C SER A 496 -41.64 5.99 -34.44
N ASP A 497 -40.95 5.69 -35.55
CA ASP A 497 -39.90 6.55 -36.14
C ASP A 497 -40.59 7.69 -36.92
N PRO A 498 -40.00 8.90 -37.10
CA PRO A 498 -38.85 9.04 -38.00
C PRO A 498 -37.84 10.21 -37.77
N ALA A 499 -36.61 9.97 -38.22
CA ALA A 499 -35.69 10.81 -39.02
C ALA A 499 -35.38 12.30 -38.66
N GLY A 500 -34.09 12.63 -38.56
CA GLY A 500 -33.57 13.96 -38.89
C GLY A 500 -32.17 14.35 -38.36
N ASP A 501 -31.16 14.30 -39.24
CA ASP A 501 -29.94 15.14 -39.38
C ASP A 501 -28.76 15.12 -38.38
N PRO A 502 -27.53 15.50 -38.83
CA PRO A 502 -26.26 15.10 -38.24
C PRO A 502 -25.71 16.15 -37.27
N GLU A 503 -25.29 15.72 -36.08
CA GLU A 503 -24.61 16.57 -35.11
C GLU A 503 -23.15 16.15 -34.91
N GLU A 504 -22.34 17.19 -34.77
CA GLU A 504 -20.89 17.22 -34.59
C GLU A 504 -20.38 16.31 -33.47
N SER A 505 -19.19 15.76 -33.72
CA SER A 505 -18.34 15.03 -32.78
C SER A 505 -18.20 15.78 -31.44
N ARG A 506 -18.86 15.24 -30.41
CA ARG A 506 -18.49 15.46 -29.01
C ARG A 506 -18.20 14.10 -28.40
N SER A 507 -17.05 14.00 -27.72
CA SER A 507 -16.63 12.84 -26.95
C SER A 507 -17.62 12.57 -25.83
N VAL A 508 -18.55 11.64 -26.08
CA VAL A 508 -19.48 11.14 -25.07
C VAL A 508 -18.84 9.89 -24.46
N VAL A 509 -18.47 9.98 -23.17
CA VAL A 509 -18.20 8.81 -22.34
C VAL A 509 -19.53 8.06 -22.22
N ARG A 510 -19.58 6.86 -22.79
CA ARG A 510 -20.79 6.02 -22.78
C ARG A 510 -20.68 4.95 -21.69
N THR A 511 -21.77 4.72 -20.97
CA THR A 511 -21.90 3.69 -19.94
C THR A 511 -22.32 2.36 -20.58
N ALA A 512 -21.62 1.26 -20.28
CA ALA A 512 -21.88 -0.05 -20.89
C ALA A 512 -22.92 -0.87 -20.12
N ASP A 513 -23.88 -1.47 -20.85
CA ASP A 513 -24.93 -2.33 -20.27
C ASP A 513 -24.49 -3.81 -20.16
N GLY A 514 -23.36 -4.18 -20.77
CA GLY A 514 -22.78 -5.52 -20.69
C GLY A 514 -21.52 -5.65 -21.54
N ILE A 515 -20.56 -6.40 -21.01
CA ILE A 515 -19.26 -6.66 -21.64
C ILE A 515 -19.01 -8.17 -21.58
N ASP A 516 -19.04 -8.83 -22.74
CA ASP A 516 -18.71 -10.25 -22.85
C ASP A 516 -17.25 -10.39 -23.32
N GLU A 517 -16.38 -10.82 -22.41
CA GLU A 517 -15.00 -11.11 -22.72
C GLU A 517 -14.90 -12.48 -23.40
N THR A 518 -14.40 -12.52 -24.64
CA THR A 518 -14.12 -13.78 -25.31
C THR A 518 -12.66 -14.19 -25.03
N PRO A 519 -12.38 -15.45 -24.67
CA PRO A 519 -11.00 -15.93 -24.52
C PRO A 519 -10.22 -15.76 -25.83
N GLN A 520 -8.89 -15.70 -25.72
CA GLN A 520 -7.96 -15.46 -26.84
C GLN A 520 -8.36 -16.24 -28.10
N HIS A 521 -8.44 -15.55 -29.23
CA HIS A 521 -8.75 -16.20 -30.50
C HIS A 521 -7.64 -17.20 -30.85
N THR A 522 -8.04 -18.44 -31.13
CA THR A 522 -7.11 -19.55 -31.46
C THR A 522 -6.66 -19.52 -32.92
N ALA A 523 -7.32 -18.71 -33.75
CA ALA A 523 -7.01 -18.52 -35.16
C ALA A 523 -6.59 -17.07 -35.42
N PRO A 524 -5.69 -16.82 -36.39
CA PRO A 524 -5.27 -15.47 -36.72
C PRO A 524 -6.43 -14.61 -37.19
N VAL A 525 -6.53 -13.40 -36.65
CA VAL A 525 -7.53 -12.41 -37.06
C VAL A 525 -6.89 -11.46 -38.06
N VAL A 526 -7.51 -11.25 -39.22
CA VAL A 526 -7.00 -10.37 -40.26
C VAL A 526 -7.83 -9.10 -40.32
N LEU A 527 -7.19 -7.95 -40.07
CA LEU A 527 -7.84 -6.65 -40.00
C LEU A 527 -7.19 -5.65 -40.94
N ARG A 528 -8.01 -4.82 -41.58
CA ARG A 528 -7.58 -3.66 -42.36
C ARG A 528 -7.75 -2.39 -41.54
N ILE A 529 -6.67 -1.65 -41.29
CA ILE A 529 -6.76 -0.37 -40.58
C ILE A 529 -7.46 0.64 -41.48
N ARG A 530 -8.46 1.35 -40.97
CA ARG A 530 -9.18 2.40 -41.72
C ARG A 530 -8.75 3.80 -41.28
N GLU A 531 -8.83 4.07 -39.98
CA GLU A 531 -8.48 5.36 -39.39
C GLU A 531 -8.09 5.19 -37.93
N GLN A 532 -7.26 6.09 -37.41
CA GLN A 532 -6.98 6.20 -35.97
C GLN A 532 -8.03 7.11 -35.34
N LEU A 533 -8.71 6.63 -34.31
CA LEU A 533 -9.80 7.34 -33.65
C LEU A 533 -9.29 8.24 -32.52
N THR A 534 -8.48 7.68 -31.60
CA THR A 534 -8.05 8.39 -30.37
C THR A 534 -6.79 7.75 -29.79
N GLU A 535 -6.05 8.52 -29.01
CA GLU A 535 -4.89 8.10 -28.20
C GLU A 535 -5.19 8.44 -26.73
N ASP A 536 -5.22 7.44 -25.86
CA ASP A 536 -5.60 7.57 -24.43
C ASP A 536 -4.38 7.43 -23.50
N GLY A 537 -3.19 7.76 -24.00
CA GLY A 537 -1.92 7.68 -23.25
C GLY A 537 -1.45 6.27 -22.86
N ARG A 538 -2.34 5.26 -22.85
CA ARG A 538 -2.04 3.84 -22.57
C ARG A 538 -2.21 2.93 -23.80
N ARG A 539 -3.09 3.33 -24.73
CA ARG A 539 -3.39 2.61 -25.96
C ARG A 539 -3.82 3.56 -27.08
N HIS A 540 -3.60 3.11 -28.31
CA HIS A 540 -4.08 3.74 -29.53
C HIS A 540 -5.29 2.97 -30.04
N VAL A 541 -6.36 3.69 -30.33
CA VAL A 541 -7.62 3.12 -30.81
C VAL A 541 -7.74 3.36 -32.29
N PHE A 542 -7.89 2.29 -33.06
CA PHE A 542 -8.10 2.31 -34.50
C PHE A 542 -9.50 1.80 -34.85
N ARG A 543 -10.10 2.36 -35.89
CA ARG A 543 -11.20 1.71 -36.60
C ARG A 543 -10.60 0.79 -37.66
N ALA A 544 -10.99 -0.47 -37.63
CA ALA A 544 -10.53 -1.47 -38.57
C ALA A 544 -11.71 -2.23 -39.20
N GLU A 545 -11.42 -3.01 -40.24
CA GLU A 545 -12.39 -3.81 -40.96
C GLU A 545 -11.89 -5.25 -41.08
N THR A 546 -12.76 -6.23 -40.83
CA THR A 546 -12.43 -7.65 -41.01
C THR A 546 -12.35 -8.01 -42.49
N SER A 547 -11.84 -9.21 -42.81
CA SER A 547 -11.90 -9.74 -44.19
C SER A 547 -13.32 -9.84 -44.75
N ASP A 548 -14.32 -9.94 -43.87
CA ASP A 548 -15.73 -10.07 -44.23
C ASP A 548 -16.43 -8.70 -44.44
N GLY A 549 -15.72 -7.59 -44.18
CA GLY A 549 -16.24 -6.23 -44.30
C GLY A 549 -16.86 -5.67 -43.03
N ASP A 550 -16.82 -6.40 -41.91
CA ASP A 550 -17.37 -5.94 -40.64
C ASP A 550 -16.44 -4.91 -40.01
N THR A 551 -17.01 -3.82 -39.51
CA THR A 551 -16.24 -2.78 -38.79
C THR A 551 -15.99 -3.21 -37.35
N VAL A 552 -14.74 -3.16 -36.92
CA VAL A 552 -14.31 -3.47 -35.56
C VAL A 552 -13.44 -2.34 -34.99
N GLN A 553 -13.45 -2.19 -33.68
CA GLN A 553 -12.49 -1.32 -32.99
C GLN A 553 -11.24 -2.14 -32.67
N LEU A 554 -10.05 -1.62 -32.97
CA LEU A 554 -8.78 -2.23 -32.63
C LEU A 554 -8.06 -1.37 -31.58
N ASP A 555 -7.86 -1.94 -30.40
CA ASP A 555 -7.11 -1.33 -29.31
C ASP A 555 -5.67 -1.88 -29.31
N VAL A 556 -4.72 -1.02 -29.66
CA VAL A 556 -3.28 -1.33 -29.68
C VAL A 556 -2.60 -0.69 -28.48
N TRP A 557 -2.07 -1.50 -27.57
CA TRP A 557 -1.35 -1.01 -26.39
C TRP A 557 -0.05 -0.29 -26.79
N ASN A 558 0.34 0.76 -26.07
CA ASN A 558 1.50 1.62 -26.41
C ASN A 558 2.76 0.84 -26.77
N ARG A 559 3.05 -0.25 -26.05
CA ARG A 559 4.22 -1.09 -26.30
C ARG A 559 4.28 -1.65 -27.74
N HIS A 560 3.14 -1.87 -28.38
CA HIS A 560 3.04 -2.40 -29.76
C HIS A 560 2.85 -1.30 -30.80
N VAL A 561 2.64 -0.06 -30.39
CA VAL A 561 2.36 1.05 -31.32
C VAL A 561 3.63 1.42 -32.09
N SER A 562 4.77 1.42 -31.41
CA SER A 562 6.09 1.70 -32.02
C SER A 562 6.74 0.49 -32.68
N GLU A 563 6.22 -0.72 -32.44
CA GLU A 563 6.75 -1.97 -33.03
C GLU A 563 6.36 -2.14 -34.50
N PHE A 564 5.27 -1.51 -34.95
CA PHE A 564 4.73 -1.67 -36.29
C PHE A 564 4.30 -0.32 -36.90
N ASP A 565 4.56 -0.15 -38.20
CA ASP A 565 4.03 0.99 -38.96
C ASP A 565 2.55 0.73 -39.30
N TRP A 566 1.64 1.36 -38.54
CA TRP A 566 0.18 1.23 -38.69
C TRP A 566 -0.34 2.13 -39.82
N GLU A 567 -0.25 1.66 -41.06
CA GLU A 567 -0.67 2.41 -42.24
C GLU A 567 -2.19 2.29 -42.50
N PRO A 568 -2.93 3.41 -42.63
CA PRO A 568 -4.31 3.39 -43.05
C PRO A 568 -4.47 2.73 -44.43
N GLY A 569 -5.32 1.71 -44.50
CA GLY A 569 -5.62 0.94 -45.69
C GLY A 569 -4.83 -0.35 -45.86
N ALA A 570 -3.78 -0.58 -45.06
CA ALA A 570 -3.01 -1.82 -45.04
C ALA A 570 -3.71 -2.93 -44.25
N TRP A 571 -3.40 -4.18 -44.59
CA TRP A 571 -3.91 -5.38 -43.91
C TRP A 571 -2.88 -5.92 -42.93
N TYR A 572 -3.34 -6.40 -41.78
CA TYR A 572 -2.51 -6.98 -40.73
C TYR A 572 -3.13 -8.29 -40.25
N ALA A 573 -2.30 -9.33 -40.13
CA ALA A 573 -2.69 -10.60 -39.53
C ALA A 573 -2.17 -10.67 -38.09
N PHE A 574 -3.09 -10.87 -37.15
CA PHE A 574 -2.82 -10.94 -35.72
C PHE A 574 -2.96 -12.38 -35.25
N GLU A 575 -1.87 -13.00 -34.80
CA GLU A 575 -1.91 -14.42 -34.39
C GLU A 575 -2.60 -14.64 -33.04
N LYS A 576 -2.46 -13.69 -32.11
CA LYS A 576 -3.03 -13.74 -30.77
C LYS A 576 -3.64 -12.39 -30.40
N VAL A 577 -4.96 -12.34 -30.33
CA VAL A 577 -5.71 -11.15 -29.92
C VAL A 577 -6.86 -11.53 -29.00
N ARG A 578 -7.27 -10.58 -28.17
CA ARG A 578 -8.44 -10.70 -27.32
C ARG A 578 -9.63 -10.01 -27.98
N GLY A 579 -10.75 -10.72 -28.09
CA GLY A 579 -12.00 -10.15 -28.57
C GLY A 579 -12.93 -9.81 -27.41
N GLN A 580 -13.57 -8.66 -27.48
CA GLN A 580 -14.57 -8.22 -26.52
C GLN A 580 -15.80 -7.73 -27.27
N ARG A 581 -16.97 -8.29 -26.94
CA ARG A 581 -18.23 -7.77 -27.44
C ARG A 581 -18.81 -6.84 -26.39
N TRP A 582 -19.29 -5.70 -26.82
CA TRP A 582 -19.95 -4.73 -25.96
C TRP A 582 -21.26 -4.29 -26.58
N THR A 583 -22.23 -4.01 -25.70
CA THR A 583 -23.48 -3.35 -26.08
C THR A 583 -23.66 -2.13 -25.21
N VAL A 584 -23.82 -0.97 -25.85
CA VAL A 584 -23.87 0.33 -25.19
C VAL A 584 -25.00 1.13 -25.84
N ASN A 585 -26.04 1.47 -25.09
CA ASN A 585 -27.19 2.25 -25.59
C ASN A 585 -27.87 1.63 -26.84
N GLY A 586 -27.92 0.30 -26.93
CA GLY A 586 -28.50 -0.41 -28.08
C GLY A 586 -27.60 -0.50 -29.32
N GLU A 587 -26.43 0.14 -29.31
CA GLU A 587 -25.36 -0.11 -30.29
C GLU A 587 -24.51 -1.28 -29.80
N SER A 588 -24.25 -2.26 -30.66
CA SER A 588 -23.35 -3.37 -30.38
C SER A 588 -22.09 -3.24 -31.22
N GLY A 589 -20.94 -3.56 -30.62
CA GLY A 589 -19.65 -3.47 -31.26
C GLY A 589 -18.72 -4.60 -30.85
N VAL A 590 -17.67 -4.79 -31.65
CA VAL A 590 -16.59 -5.72 -31.36
C VAL A 590 -15.31 -4.92 -31.22
N THR A 591 -14.65 -5.07 -30.08
CA THR A 591 -13.30 -4.56 -29.86
C THR A 591 -12.33 -5.74 -29.90
N VAL A 592 -11.25 -5.57 -30.64
CA VAL A 592 -10.11 -6.48 -30.69
C VAL A 592 -8.95 -5.76 -29.99
N SER A 593 -8.29 -6.40 -29.05
CA SER A 593 -7.15 -5.82 -28.34
C SER A 593 -5.89 -6.66 -28.51
N THR A 594 -4.75 -6.00 -28.69
CA THR A 594 -3.46 -6.69 -28.71
C THR A 594 -3.14 -7.29 -27.34
N THR A 595 -2.57 -8.50 -27.30
CA THR A 595 -2.07 -9.14 -26.07
C THR A 595 -0.56 -8.94 -25.94
N PRO A 596 0.04 -9.09 -24.74
CA PRO A 596 1.50 -8.97 -24.56
C PRO A 596 2.34 -9.83 -25.53
N ASP A 597 1.82 -10.99 -25.93
CA ASP A 597 2.48 -11.95 -26.83
C ASP A 597 1.96 -11.88 -28.28
N VAL A 598 1.36 -10.76 -28.69
CA VAL A 598 0.83 -10.62 -30.05
C VAL A 598 1.97 -10.68 -31.07
N THR A 599 1.76 -11.43 -32.16
CA THR A 599 2.58 -11.35 -33.36
C THR A 599 1.71 -10.75 -34.46
N VAL A 600 2.19 -9.66 -35.07
CA VAL A 600 1.50 -8.93 -36.13
C VAL A 600 2.31 -9.05 -37.42
N THR A 601 1.68 -9.52 -38.49
CA THR A 601 2.32 -9.62 -39.81
C THR A 601 1.60 -8.72 -40.81
N PRO A 602 2.25 -7.70 -41.39
CA PRO A 602 1.66 -6.87 -42.44
C PRO A 602 1.42 -7.69 -43.71
N ARG A 603 0.35 -7.36 -44.44
CA ARG A 603 -0.12 -8.04 -45.64
C ARG A 603 -0.40 -7.00 -46.73
N ASP A 604 0.12 -7.26 -47.94
CA ASP A 604 -0.06 -6.37 -49.09
C ASP A 604 -1.46 -6.46 -49.71
N SER A 605 -2.27 -7.45 -49.34
CA SER A 605 -3.57 -7.73 -49.96
C SER A 605 -4.52 -8.40 -48.96
N ALA A 606 -5.83 -8.23 -49.20
CA ALA A 606 -6.86 -8.98 -48.48
C ALA A 606 -6.57 -10.49 -48.63
N PRO A 607 -6.83 -11.30 -47.60
CA PRO A 607 -6.73 -12.75 -47.74
C PRO A 607 -7.64 -13.19 -48.89
N ASP A 608 -7.09 -13.94 -49.85
CA ASP A 608 -7.88 -14.52 -50.93
C ASP A 608 -9.00 -15.34 -50.30
N ALA A 609 -10.26 -14.96 -50.56
CA ALA A 609 -11.45 -15.58 -50.00
C ALA A 609 -11.55 -17.09 -50.32
N ASP A 610 -10.70 -17.60 -51.22
CA ASP A 610 -10.63 -19.00 -51.64
C ASP A 610 -9.70 -19.89 -50.78
N VAL A 611 -9.04 -19.38 -49.74
CA VAL A 611 -8.30 -20.22 -48.78
C VAL A 611 -9.13 -20.47 -47.52
N THR A 612 -10.26 -21.14 -47.69
CA THR A 612 -10.94 -21.81 -46.56
C THR A 612 -10.27 -23.17 -46.32
N THR A 613 -9.45 -23.24 -45.28
CA THR A 613 -8.89 -24.47 -44.68
C THR A 613 -8.64 -24.16 -43.21
N VAL A 614 -9.08 -24.90 -42.19
CA VAL A 614 -9.82 -26.17 -42.00
C VAL A 614 -10.59 -26.02 -40.68
#